data_AF-A0A372JMK8-F1
#
_entry.id   AF-A0A372JMK8-F1
#
_cell.length_a   1.000
_cell.length_b   1.000
_cell.length_c   1.000
_cell.angle_alpha   90.00
_cell.angle_beta   90.00
_cell.angle_gamma   90.00
#
_symmetry.space_group_name_H-M   'P 1'
#
loop_
_entity.id
_entity.type
_entity.pdbx_description
1 polymer ?
#
loop_
_entity_poly.entity_id
_entity_poly.type
_entity_poly.pdbx_seq_one_letter_code
_entity_poly.pdbx_strand_id
1 'polypeptide(L)'
;MICPAQKLALGEFDVVDRPGARYGFDRDRGYRVDIATGFPVCVHPFRVGLEPGPYASAAAGWPDPAAPPPDPLDPSQAPRPSGARRAVFTPTPEQLELPESADDLEAWLIAILRTARADELASALDQAETAAAQRFNADQIVKALRRALATEPHR
;
A
#
# COMPACT_ATOMS: atom_id res chain seq x y z
N MET A 1 1.00 22.52 6.04
CA MET A 1 0.16 21.72 5.13
C MET A 1 -0.89 21.00 5.97
N ILE A 2 -2.18 21.23 5.70
CA ILE A 2 -3.29 20.61 6.45
C ILE A 2 -3.75 19.35 5.69
N CYS A 3 -4.07 18.29 6.42
CA CYS A 3 -4.70 17.11 5.85
C CYS A 3 -6.12 17.47 5.33
N PRO A 4 -6.51 17.10 4.10
CA PRO A 4 -7.86 17.39 3.61
C PRO A 4 -8.96 16.78 4.50
N ALA A 5 -8.71 15.63 5.12
CA ALA A 5 -9.66 14.99 6.06
C ALA A 5 -9.95 15.81 7.34
N GLN A 6 -9.20 16.88 7.64
CA GLN A 6 -9.52 17.81 8.73
C GLN A 6 -10.42 18.96 8.27
N LYS A 7 -10.60 19.14 6.96
CA LYS A 7 -11.37 20.24 6.36
C LYS A 7 -12.57 19.74 5.55
N LEU A 8 -12.52 18.52 5.04
CA LEU A 8 -13.47 17.92 4.12
C LEU A 8 -14.02 16.62 4.71
N ALA A 9 -15.23 16.25 4.30
CA ALA A 9 -15.86 14.99 4.70
C ALA A 9 -15.17 13.78 4.06
N LEU A 10 -15.42 12.59 4.63
CA LEU A 10 -15.02 11.34 3.99
C LEU A 10 -15.72 11.24 2.63
N GLY A 11 -14.96 10.85 1.60
CA GLY A 11 -15.46 10.83 0.23
C GLY A 11 -15.19 12.10 -0.59
N GLU A 12 -14.82 13.22 0.05
CA GLU A 12 -14.49 14.48 -0.64
C GLU A 12 -13.00 14.65 -0.94
N PHE A 13 -12.19 13.64 -0.61
CA PHE A 13 -10.78 13.57 -0.96
C PHE A 13 -10.38 12.14 -1.32
N ASP A 14 -9.41 11.99 -2.22
CA ASP A 14 -8.80 10.70 -2.54
C ASP A 14 -7.72 10.34 -1.53
N VAL A 15 -7.43 9.05 -1.39
CA VAL A 15 -6.35 8.57 -0.52
C VAL A 15 -5.32 7.86 -1.35
N VAL A 16 -4.06 8.19 -1.13
CA VAL A 16 -2.93 7.61 -1.88
C VAL A 16 -1.95 6.98 -0.92
N ASP A 17 -1.34 5.88 -1.37
CA ASP A 17 -0.45 5.04 -0.56
C ASP A 17 0.84 5.76 -0.18
N ARG A 18 1.35 6.64 -1.07
CA ARG A 18 2.60 7.37 -0.88
C ARG A 18 2.54 8.80 -1.43
N PRO A 19 3.26 9.74 -0.80
CA PRO A 19 3.46 11.06 -1.39
C PRO A 19 4.29 10.94 -2.68
N GLY A 20 3.97 11.77 -3.68
CA GLY A 20 4.67 11.77 -4.96
C GLY A 20 4.52 13.10 -5.68
N ALA A 21 5.29 13.32 -6.74
CA ALA A 21 5.32 14.57 -7.51
C ALA A 21 3.94 14.97 -8.08
N ARG A 22 3.07 13.99 -8.33
CA ARG A 22 1.69 14.17 -8.77
C ARG A 22 0.79 14.83 -7.71
N TYR A 23 1.14 14.75 -6.43
CA TYR A 23 0.30 15.22 -5.33
C TYR A 23 0.89 16.51 -4.74
N GLY A 24 0.68 17.61 -5.46
CA GLY A 24 1.21 18.92 -5.13
C GLY A 24 0.46 19.57 -3.96
N PHE A 25 1.16 20.44 -3.22
CA PHE A 25 0.49 21.28 -2.22
C PHE A 25 -0.17 22.48 -2.90
N ASP A 26 -1.47 22.66 -2.70
CA ASP A 26 -2.21 23.84 -3.12
C ASP A 26 -2.24 24.86 -1.96
N ARG A 27 -1.70 26.05 -2.20
CA ARG A 27 -1.57 27.10 -1.16
C ARG A 27 -2.89 27.79 -0.84
N ASP A 28 -3.76 27.96 -1.83
CA ASP A 28 -5.07 28.60 -1.67
C ASP A 28 -6.02 27.69 -0.88
N ARG A 29 -5.98 26.38 -1.15
CA ARG A 29 -6.80 25.39 -0.45
C ARG A 29 -6.20 24.95 0.89
N GLY A 30 -4.87 24.98 0.98
CA GLY A 30 -4.10 24.64 2.18
C GLY A 30 -3.92 23.13 2.41
N TYR A 31 -4.17 22.30 1.41
CA TYR A 31 -3.98 20.84 1.40
C TYR A 31 -3.41 20.34 0.06
N ARG A 32 -3.08 19.05 -0.04
CA ARG A 32 -2.57 18.47 -1.28
C ARG A 32 -3.70 18.19 -2.27
N VAL A 33 -3.40 18.34 -3.54
CA VAL A 33 -4.28 17.97 -4.66
C VAL A 33 -3.52 17.12 -5.67
N ASP A 34 -4.23 16.27 -6.41
CA ASP A 34 -3.69 15.71 -7.64
C ASP A 34 -3.57 16.83 -8.67
N ILE A 35 -2.36 17.12 -9.14
CA ILE A 35 -2.11 18.21 -10.09
C ILE A 35 -2.75 17.99 -11.45
N ALA A 36 -3.08 16.74 -11.81
CA ALA A 36 -3.70 16.40 -13.08
C ALA A 36 -5.22 16.62 -13.06
N THR A 37 -5.86 16.43 -11.90
CA THR A 37 -7.33 16.41 -11.79
C THR A 37 -7.88 17.50 -10.86
N GLY A 38 -7.05 18.08 -10.00
CA GLY A 38 -7.42 19.08 -9.01
C GLY A 38 -8.15 18.53 -7.77
N PHE A 39 -8.35 17.21 -7.68
CA PHE A 39 -9.02 16.61 -6.53
C PHE A 39 -8.15 16.66 -5.27
N PRO A 40 -8.72 16.91 -4.08
CA PRO A 40 -7.99 16.84 -2.81
C PRO A 40 -7.44 15.44 -2.55
N VAL A 41 -6.23 15.35 -1.99
CA VAL A 41 -5.53 14.08 -1.74
C VAL A 41 -4.95 14.00 -0.34
N CYS A 42 -5.25 12.90 0.37
CA CYS A 42 -4.57 12.51 1.59
C CYS A 42 -3.51 11.43 1.30
N VAL A 43 -2.28 11.63 1.79
CA VAL A 43 -1.16 10.67 1.63
C VAL A 43 -0.98 9.76 2.86
N HIS A 44 -1.93 9.76 3.78
CA HIS A 44 -1.83 9.08 5.08
C HIS A 44 -3.03 8.15 5.32
N PRO A 45 -3.14 7.01 4.62
CA PRO A 45 -4.28 6.08 4.73
C PRO A 45 -4.56 5.65 6.18
N PHE A 46 -3.53 5.26 6.92
CA PHE A 46 -3.65 4.86 8.33
C PHE A 46 -4.21 5.96 9.24
N ARG A 47 -3.95 7.23 8.95
CA ARG A 47 -4.42 8.35 9.78
C ARG A 47 -5.89 8.67 9.53
N VAL A 48 -6.39 8.37 8.33
CA VAL A 48 -7.80 8.60 7.96
C VAL A 48 -8.64 7.32 8.05
N GLY A 49 -8.02 6.16 8.29
CA GLY A 49 -8.71 4.87 8.39
C GLY A 49 -9.28 4.38 7.06
N LEU A 50 -8.73 4.81 5.93
CA LEU A 50 -9.17 4.47 4.59
C LEU A 50 -8.07 3.76 3.82
N GLU A 51 -8.44 2.82 2.96
CA GLU A 51 -7.50 2.23 2.01
C GLU A 51 -7.10 3.28 0.94
N PRO A 52 -5.92 3.13 0.32
CA PRO A 52 -5.58 3.93 -0.85
C PRO A 52 -6.58 3.69 -1.99
N GLY A 53 -7.21 4.74 -2.50
CA GLY A 53 -8.17 4.63 -3.57
C GLY A 53 -8.78 5.96 -4.00
N PRO A 54 -9.40 5.98 -5.19
CA PRO A 54 -10.23 7.08 -5.62
C PRO A 54 -11.53 7.07 -4.80
N TYR A 55 -11.86 8.22 -4.24
CA TYR A 55 -13.08 8.43 -3.45
C TYR A 55 -13.82 9.65 -3.98
N ALA A 56 -13.15 10.81 -3.99
CA ALA A 56 -13.68 12.04 -4.58
C ALA A 56 -13.66 11.98 -6.11
N SER A 57 -12.60 11.40 -6.68
CA SER A 57 -12.47 11.23 -8.13
C SER A 57 -13.17 9.99 -8.66
N ALA A 58 -13.75 9.16 -7.79
CA ALA A 58 -14.49 7.98 -8.21
C ALA A 58 -15.79 8.40 -8.90
N ALA A 59 -15.99 7.98 -10.15
CA ALA A 59 -17.25 8.22 -10.87
C ALA A 59 -18.48 7.57 -10.22
N ALA A 60 -18.31 6.72 -9.19
CA ALA A 60 -19.39 6.11 -8.42
C ALA A 60 -19.84 6.99 -7.24
N GLY A 61 -19.03 8.00 -6.89
CA GLY A 61 -19.12 8.68 -5.61
C GLY A 61 -18.68 7.80 -4.44
N TRP A 62 -18.55 8.43 -3.28
CA TRP A 62 -18.39 7.76 -2.00
C TRP A 62 -19.74 7.16 -1.55
N PRO A 63 -19.78 5.91 -1.05
CA PRO A 63 -21.02 5.30 -0.60
C PRO A 63 -21.56 6.06 0.61
N ASP A 64 -22.80 6.56 0.51
CA ASP A 64 -23.51 7.14 1.64
C ASP A 64 -23.77 6.03 2.68
N PRO A 65 -23.26 6.14 3.92
CA PRO A 65 -23.51 5.16 4.97
C PRO A 65 -24.99 5.06 5.38
N ALA A 66 -25.83 6.03 5.01
CA ALA A 66 -27.28 5.97 5.17
C ALA A 66 -28.01 5.31 3.98
N ALA A 67 -27.29 4.95 2.90
CA ALA A 67 -27.89 4.26 1.78
C ALA A 67 -28.34 2.84 2.18
N PRO A 68 -29.51 2.38 1.69
CA PRO A 68 -29.90 0.99 1.85
C PRO A 68 -28.86 0.06 1.21
N PRO A 69 -28.67 -1.16 1.74
CA PRO A 69 -27.73 -2.12 1.18
C PRO A 69 -28.06 -2.38 -0.30
N PRO A 70 -27.03 -2.62 -1.14
CA PRO A 70 -27.24 -2.85 -2.57
C PRO A 70 -28.15 -4.05 -2.80
N ASP A 71 -29.05 -3.94 -3.79
CA ASP A 71 -29.94 -5.04 -4.18
C ASP A 71 -29.09 -6.14 -4.85
N PRO A 72 -29.08 -7.38 -4.31
CA PRO A 72 -28.34 -8.49 -4.90
C PRO A 72 -28.78 -8.85 -6.33
N LEU A 73 -29.95 -8.41 -6.77
CA LEU A 73 -30.52 -8.68 -8.10
C LEU A 73 -30.27 -7.56 -9.11
N ASP A 74 -29.72 -6.41 -8.69
CA ASP A 74 -29.36 -5.31 -9.61
C ASP A 74 -27.86 -5.34 -9.97
N PRO A 75 -27.48 -5.82 -11.18
CA PRO A 75 -26.09 -5.88 -11.61
C PRO A 75 -25.43 -4.50 -11.75
N SER A 76 -26.20 -3.41 -11.78
CA SER A 76 -25.68 -2.03 -11.81
C SER A 76 -25.17 -1.56 -10.43
N GLN A 77 -25.56 -2.24 -9.35
CA GLN A 77 -25.15 -1.96 -7.97
C GLN A 77 -24.03 -2.88 -7.47
N ALA A 78 -23.51 -3.75 -8.33
CA ALA A 78 -22.39 -4.60 -8.00
C ALA A 78 -21.20 -3.74 -7.52
N PRO A 79 -20.57 -4.08 -6.38
CA PRO A 79 -19.37 -3.38 -5.92
C PRO A 79 -18.34 -3.37 -7.04
N ARG A 80 -17.87 -2.19 -7.44
CA ARG A 80 -16.71 -2.11 -8.32
C ARG A 80 -15.55 -2.80 -7.60
N PRO A 81 -14.69 -3.55 -8.30
CA PRO A 81 -13.49 -4.08 -7.68
C PRO A 81 -12.64 -2.89 -7.18
N SER A 82 -12.55 -2.75 -5.86
CA SER A 82 -11.70 -1.78 -5.20
C SER A 82 -10.24 -2.06 -5.56
N GLY A 83 -9.67 -1.20 -6.40
CA GLY A 83 -8.26 -1.21 -6.76
C GLY A 83 -7.84 -2.39 -7.64
N ALA A 84 -6.91 -2.15 -8.56
CA ALA A 84 -6.18 -3.24 -9.18
C ALA A 84 -5.61 -4.13 -8.05
N ARG A 85 -5.96 -5.42 -8.04
CA ARG A 85 -5.37 -6.41 -7.13
C ARG A 85 -3.86 -6.14 -7.07
N ARG A 86 -3.35 -5.75 -5.89
CA ARG A 86 -1.89 -5.71 -5.66
C ARG A 86 -1.35 -7.05 -6.15
N ALA A 87 -0.35 -7.02 -7.03
CA ALA A 87 0.28 -8.26 -7.48
C ALA A 87 0.85 -8.96 -6.24
N VAL A 88 0.33 -10.16 -5.98
CA VAL A 88 0.74 -10.96 -4.83
C VAL A 88 1.94 -11.77 -5.27
N PHE A 89 3.07 -11.55 -4.61
CA PHE A 89 4.23 -12.43 -4.77
C PHE A 89 3.82 -13.83 -4.32
N THR A 90 4.03 -14.85 -5.15
CA THR A 90 3.74 -16.24 -4.79
C THR A 90 5.06 -17.00 -4.75
N PRO A 91 5.73 -17.08 -3.60
CA PRO A 91 6.95 -17.86 -3.48
C PRO A 91 6.66 -19.35 -3.66
N THR A 92 7.62 -20.10 -4.18
CA THR A 92 7.62 -21.55 -4.05
C THR A 92 7.86 -21.94 -2.58
N PRO A 93 7.36 -23.11 -2.13
CA PRO A 93 7.57 -23.56 -0.76
C PRO A 93 9.05 -23.65 -0.35
N GLU A 94 9.95 -23.97 -1.30
CA GLU A 94 11.40 -23.97 -1.10
C GLU A 94 11.97 -22.58 -0.77
N GLN A 95 11.35 -21.50 -1.29
CA GLN A 95 11.76 -20.12 -0.99
C GLN A 95 11.28 -19.65 0.39
N LEU A 96 10.27 -20.32 0.96
CA LEU A 96 9.77 -20.07 2.32
C LEU A 96 10.55 -20.86 3.39
N GLU A 97 11.50 -21.70 3.00
CA GLU A 97 12.35 -22.40 3.96
C GLU A 97 13.28 -21.42 4.66
N LEU A 98 13.05 -21.27 5.97
CA LEU A 98 13.80 -20.35 6.81
C LEU A 98 15.23 -20.86 7.02
N PRO A 99 16.24 -19.98 6.88
CA PRO A 99 17.61 -20.36 7.21
C PRO A 99 17.76 -20.73 8.69
N GLU A 100 18.70 -21.63 8.98
CA GLU A 100 18.94 -22.08 10.36
C GLU A 100 19.66 -21.03 11.22
N SER A 101 20.39 -20.12 10.58
CA SER A 101 21.23 -19.09 11.21
C SER A 101 20.85 -17.67 10.76
N ALA A 102 21.08 -16.70 11.64
CA ALA A 102 20.85 -15.27 11.37
C ALA A 102 21.86 -14.68 10.37
N ASP A 103 23.04 -15.30 10.22
CA ASP A 103 24.03 -14.87 9.22
C ASP A 103 23.57 -15.19 7.79
N ASP A 104 22.78 -16.26 7.60
CA ASP A 104 22.21 -16.66 6.31
C ASP A 104 20.90 -15.93 5.97
N LEU A 105 20.27 -15.28 6.96
CA LEU A 105 19.01 -14.53 6.80
C LEU A 105 19.14 -13.40 5.78
N GLU A 106 20.28 -12.72 5.74
CA GLU A 106 20.55 -11.64 4.78
C GLU A 106 20.59 -12.18 3.33
N ALA A 107 21.35 -13.26 3.10
CA ALA A 107 21.46 -13.88 1.78
C ALA A 107 20.11 -14.42 1.30
N TRP A 108 19.33 -15.00 2.21
CA TRP A 108 17.97 -15.47 1.94
C TRP A 108 17.01 -14.32 1.58
N LEU A 109 17.04 -13.20 2.32
CA LEU A 109 16.26 -12.01 1.99
C LEU A 109 16.60 -11.46 0.60
N ILE A 110 17.89 -11.36 0.26
CA ILE A 110 18.33 -10.91 -1.07
C ILE A 110 17.82 -11.86 -2.16
N ALA A 111 17.84 -13.18 -1.93
CA ALA A 111 17.35 -14.15 -2.88
C ALA A 111 15.84 -13.99 -3.14
N ILE A 112 15.04 -13.79 -2.09
CA ILE A 112 13.60 -13.51 -2.23
C ILE A 112 13.36 -12.22 -3.03
N LEU A 113 14.00 -11.12 -2.64
CA LEU A 113 13.79 -9.82 -3.29
C LEU A 113 14.18 -9.82 -4.77
N ARG A 114 15.25 -10.54 -5.15
CA ARG A 114 15.65 -10.71 -6.55
C ARG A 114 14.66 -11.50 -7.39
N THR A 115 13.82 -12.33 -6.78
CA THR A 115 12.82 -13.12 -7.52
C THR A 115 11.49 -12.40 -7.67
N ALA A 116 11.23 -11.38 -6.84
CA ALA A 116 10.02 -10.58 -6.93
C ALA A 116 10.11 -9.55 -8.08
N ARG A 117 9.01 -9.34 -8.80
CA ARG A 117 8.90 -8.24 -9.76
C ARG A 117 8.69 -6.91 -9.02
N ALA A 118 8.95 -5.78 -9.69
CA ALA A 118 8.85 -4.46 -9.07
C ALA A 118 7.45 -4.15 -8.50
N ASP A 119 6.39 -4.66 -9.12
CA ASP A 119 5.01 -4.55 -8.64
C ASP A 119 4.67 -5.49 -7.47
N GLU A 120 5.51 -6.50 -7.23
CA GLU A 120 5.35 -7.54 -6.20
C GLU A 120 6.26 -7.34 -4.98
N LEU A 121 7.27 -6.46 -5.09
CA LEU A 121 8.32 -6.27 -4.08
C LEU A 121 7.77 -5.95 -2.69
N ALA A 122 6.70 -5.17 -2.60
CA ALA A 122 6.03 -4.87 -1.34
C ALA A 122 5.38 -6.12 -0.71
N SER A 123 4.78 -6.99 -1.53
CA SER A 123 4.19 -8.25 -1.08
C SER A 123 5.28 -9.27 -0.70
N ALA A 124 6.41 -9.28 -1.41
CA ALA A 124 7.55 -10.14 -1.11
C ALA A 124 8.22 -9.76 0.23
N LEU A 125 8.38 -8.46 0.51
CA LEU A 125 8.91 -7.95 1.78
C LEU A 125 8.04 -8.36 2.97
N ASP A 126 6.72 -8.14 2.86
CA ASP A 126 5.74 -8.48 3.91
C ASP A 126 5.72 -9.99 4.23
N GLN A 127 5.78 -10.83 3.19
CA GLN A 127 5.87 -12.28 3.35
C GLN A 127 7.20 -12.73 3.94
N ALA A 128 8.32 -12.15 3.49
CA ALA A 128 9.65 -12.48 4.01
C ALA A 128 9.78 -12.10 5.50
N GLU A 129 9.24 -10.95 5.91
CA GLU A 129 9.17 -10.54 7.31
C GLU A 129 8.31 -11.50 8.13
N THR A 130 7.11 -11.84 7.63
CA THR A 130 6.20 -12.78 8.29
C THR A 130 6.84 -14.16 8.48
N ALA A 131 7.53 -14.67 7.47
CA ALA A 131 8.27 -15.92 7.56
C ALA A 131 9.42 -15.81 8.56
N ALA A 132 10.25 -14.76 8.47
CA ALA A 132 11.39 -14.57 9.38
C ALA A 132 10.96 -14.44 10.85
N ALA A 133 9.80 -13.83 11.12
CA ALA A 133 9.22 -13.70 12.45
C ALA A 133 8.86 -15.04 13.11
N GLN A 134 8.76 -16.14 12.36
CA GLN A 134 8.53 -17.46 12.93
C GLN A 134 9.74 -18.01 13.71
N ARG A 135 10.95 -17.52 13.41
CA ARG A 135 12.20 -18.08 13.96
C ARG A 135 13.17 -17.04 14.53
N PHE A 136 13.13 -15.80 14.03
CA PHE A 136 14.05 -14.74 14.40
C PHE A 136 13.34 -13.62 15.16
N ASN A 137 14.09 -12.90 15.99
CA ASN A 137 13.58 -11.73 16.70
C ASN A 137 13.55 -10.49 15.80
N ALA A 138 12.66 -9.54 16.09
CA ALA A 138 12.50 -8.31 15.31
C ALA A 138 13.81 -7.53 15.05
N ASP A 139 14.72 -7.46 16.03
CA ASP A 139 16.03 -6.80 15.87
C ASP A 139 16.89 -7.46 14.78
N GLN A 140 16.94 -8.80 14.77
CA GLN A 140 17.69 -9.57 13.79
C GLN A 140 17.10 -9.42 12.38
N ILE A 141 15.77 -9.44 12.29
CA ILE A 141 15.02 -9.28 11.04
C ILE A 141 15.27 -7.89 10.45
N VAL A 142 15.12 -6.83 11.24
CA VAL A 142 15.35 -5.45 10.80
C VAL A 142 16.81 -5.22 10.40
N LYS A 143 17.76 -5.80 11.13
CA LYS A 143 19.19 -5.69 10.80
C LYS A 143 19.54 -6.39 9.49
N ALA A 144 18.99 -7.58 9.24
CA ALA A 144 19.16 -8.30 7.99
C ALA A 144 18.47 -7.59 6.80
N LEU A 145 17.24 -7.12 6.98
CA LEU A 145 16.50 -6.33 5.97
C LEU A 145 17.26 -5.07 5.55
N ARG A 146 17.79 -4.30 6.51
CA ARG A 146 18.58 -3.11 6.20
C ARG A 146 19.82 -3.43 5.37
N ARG A 147 20.51 -4.55 5.65
CA ARG A 147 21.70 -4.95 4.90
C ARG A 147 21.35 -5.46 3.50
N ALA A 148 20.28 -6.25 3.37
CA ALA A 148 19.76 -6.70 2.08
C ALA A 148 19.41 -5.51 1.17
N LEU A 149 18.62 -4.56 1.69
CA LEU A 149 18.23 -3.35 0.94
C LEU A 149 19.39 -2.41 0.64
N ALA A 150 20.43 -2.35 1.49
CA ALA A 150 21.64 -1.58 1.22
C ALA A 150 22.51 -2.20 0.13
N THR A 151 22.40 -3.52 -0.07
CA THR A 151 23.19 -4.29 -1.05
C THR A 151 22.50 -4.37 -2.42
N GLU A 152 21.21 -4.04 -2.53
CA GLU A 152 20.49 -3.92 -3.80
C GLU A 152 20.58 -2.48 -4.36
N PRO A 153 21.44 -2.19 -5.34
CA PRO A 153 21.33 -0.95 -6.11
C PRO A 153 20.05 -1.04 -6.96
N HIS A 154 19.13 -0.11 -6.74
CA HIS A 154 17.94 0.11 -7.57
C HIS A 154 18.27 -0.04 -9.07
N ARG A 155 17.73 -1.08 -9.71
CA ARG A 155 17.80 -1.28 -11.16
C ARG A 155 16.45 -0.95 -11.80
#